data_AF-B3C6P4-F1
#
_entry.id   AF-B3C6P4-F1
#
_cell.length_a   1.000
_cell.length_b   1.000
_cell.length_c   1.000
_cell.angle_alpha   90.00
_cell.angle_beta   90.00
_cell.angle_gamma   90.00
#
_symmetry.space_group_name_H-M   'P 1'
#
loop_
_entity.id
_entity.type
_entity.pdbx_description
1 polymer ?
#
loop_
_entity_poly.entity_id
_entity_poly.type
_entity_poly.pdbx_seq_one_letter_code
_entity_poly.pdbx_strand_id
1 'polypeptide(L)' 'MANEINESATGRLIEYNLYPFSLAELAADTSEREEKRLLENRLIYGLYPEVITEPGDAKR' A
#
# COMPACT_ATOMS: atom_id res chain seq x y z
N MET A 1 -26.97 -5.01 17.82
CA MET A 1 -26.58 -6.36 18.26
C MET A 1 -25.21 -6.61 17.67
N ALA A 2 -24.22 -6.79 18.55
CA ALA A 2 -22.80 -6.82 18.25
C ALA A 2 -22.49 -7.87 17.19
N ASN A 3 -22.03 -7.41 16.02
CA ASN A 3 -21.42 -8.28 15.02
C ASN A 3 -19.90 -8.37 15.27
N GLU A 4 -19.52 -8.45 16.56
CA GLU A 4 -18.19 -8.87 17.02
C GLU A 4 -18.11 -10.40 16.91
N ILE A 5 -18.39 -10.95 15.73
CA ILE A 5 -18.04 -12.34 15.44
C ILE A 5 -16.55 -12.32 15.15
N ASN A 6 -15.77 -12.14 16.22
CA ASN A 6 -14.35 -12.37 16.27
C ASN A 6 -14.20 -13.90 16.28
N GLU A 7 -14.25 -14.48 15.08
CA GLU A 7 -14.04 -15.90 14.88
C GLU A 7 -12.64 -16.23 15.42
N SER A 8 -12.59 -17.13 16.41
CA SER A 8 -11.38 -17.47 17.15
C SER A 8 -10.32 -18.07 16.22
N ALA A 9 -9.45 -17.22 15.68
CA ALA A 9 -8.23 -17.64 15.00
C ALA A 9 -7.23 -18.09 16.06
N THR A 10 -7.34 -19.35 16.47
CA THR A 10 -6.25 -20.06 17.15
C THR A 10 -5.10 -20.19 16.15
N GLY A 11 -4.25 -19.17 16.13
CA GLY A 11 -3.12 -19.04 15.22
C GLY A 11 -2.68 -17.58 15.22
N ARG A 12 -1.45 -17.31 15.65
CA ARG A 12 -0.88 -15.96 15.82
C ARG A 12 -1.13 -15.10 14.57
N LEU A 13 -2.16 -14.25 14.59
CA LEU A 13 -2.40 -13.26 13.55
C LEU A 13 -1.31 -12.20 13.69
N ILE A 14 -0.37 -12.18 12.74
CA ILE A 14 0.65 -11.13 12.70
C ILE A 14 0.07 -10.02 11.82
N GLU A 15 -0.46 -8.99 12.46
CA GLU A 15 -0.83 -7.76 11.78
C GLU A 15 0.43 -6.92 11.54
N TYR A 16 0.62 -6.48 10.30
CA TYR A 16 1.69 -5.57 9.93
C TYR A 16 1.09 -4.20 9.63
N ASN A 17 1.50 -3.20 10.39
CA ASN A 17 1.21 -1.80 10.07
C ASN A 17 2.28 -1.32 9.09
N LEU A 18 1.93 -1.32 7.80
CA LEU A 18 2.81 -0.84 6.74
C LEU A 18 2.65 0.66 6.59
N TYR A 19 3.78 1.36 6.66
CA TYR A 19 3.82 2.80 6.42
C TYR A 19 4.03 3.10 4.94
N PRO A 20 3.53 4.25 4.46
CA PRO A 20 3.74 4.63 3.07
C PRO A 20 5.23 4.88 2.80
N PHE A 21 5.67 4.51 1.60
CA PHE A 21 7.03 4.79 1.15
C PHE A 21 7.25 6.28 0.92
N SER A 22 8.49 6.71 1.11
CA SER A 22 8.89 8.05 0.71
C SER A 22 9.13 8.14 -0.79
N LEU A 23 8.89 9.32 -1.37
CA LEU A 23 9.18 9.57 -2.79
C LEU A 23 10.67 9.37 -3.13
N ALA A 24 11.57 9.62 -2.18
CA ALA A 24 13.00 9.44 -2.37
C ALA A 24 13.39 7.95 -2.49
N GLU A 25 12.78 7.08 -1.68
CA GLU A 25 12.99 5.62 -1.78
C GLU A 25 12.50 5.08 -3.12
N LEU A 26 11.33 5.55 -3.58
CA LEU A 26 10.77 5.13 -4.87
C LEU A 26 11.59 5.65 -6.05
N ALA A 27 12.05 6.90 -5.98
CA ALA A 27 12.90 7.50 -7.01
C ALA A 27 14.28 6.82 -7.10
N ALA A 28 14.79 6.29 -5.98
CA ALA A 28 16.03 5.50 -5.95
C ALA A 28 15.86 4.10 -6.56
N ASP A 29 14.69 3.48 -6.39
CA ASP A 29 14.40 2.14 -6.93
C ASP A 29 14.06 2.15 -8.43
N THR A 30 13.19 3.05 -8.86
CA THR A 30 12.78 3.14 -10.27
C THR A 30 13.57 4.20 -11.04
N SER A 31 13.27 5.47 -10.79
CA SER A 31 13.97 6.67 -11.28
C SER A 31 13.10 7.90 -11.00
N GLU A 32 13.70 9.07 -10.77
CA GLU A 32 12.94 10.33 -10.61
C GLU A 32 11.99 10.62 -11.79
N ARG A 33 12.40 10.26 -13.02
CA ARG A 33 11.56 10.50 -14.21
C ARG A 33 10.29 9.66 -14.20
N GLU A 34 10.37 8.42 -13.74
CA GLU A 34 9.21 7.53 -13.72
C GLU A 34 8.28 7.88 -12.56
N GLU A 35 8.81 8.22 -11.38
CA GLU A 35 7.98 8.72 -10.29
C GLU A 35 7.29 10.04 -10.62
N LYS A 36 7.94 10.95 -11.36
CA LYS A 36 7.24 12.16 -11.88
C LYS A 36 6.09 11.81 -12.82
N ARG A 37 6.22 10.74 -13.60
CA ARG A 37 5.18 10.26 -14.52
C ARG A 37 4.03 9.59 -13.78
N LEU A 38 4.34 8.89 -12.70
CA LEU A 38 3.38 8.18 -11.85
C LEU A 38 2.81 9.04 -10.72
N LEU A 39 3.28 10.29 -10.56
CA LEU A 39 2.89 11.20 -9.48
C LEU A 39 1.36 11.36 -9.37
N GLU A 40 0.65 11.51 -10.49
CA GLU A 40 -0.82 11.57 -10.49
C GLU A 40 -1.44 10.31 -9.89
N ASN A 41 -0.94 9.13 -10.27
CA ASN A 41 -1.42 7.87 -9.70
C ASN A 41 -1.09 7.77 -8.20
N ARG A 42 0.08 8.23 -7.77
CA ARG A 42 0.47 8.26 -6.33
C ARG A 42 -0.41 9.20 -5.51
N LEU A 43 -0.86 10.31 -6.08
CA LEU A 43 -1.79 11.23 -5.42
C LEU A 43 -3.20 10.67 -5.30
N ILE A 44 -3.63 9.85 -6.28
CA ILE A 44 -4.97 9.24 -6.27
C ILE A 44 -5.01 8.00 -5.37
N TYR A 45 -4.04 7.10 -5.52
CA TYR A 45 -4.05 5.79 -4.85
C TYR A 45 -3.18 5.73 -3.58
N GLY A 46 -2.33 6.74 -3.35
CA GLY A 46 -1.40 6.76 -2.23
C GLY A 46 -0.06 6.08 -2.51
N LEU A 47 0.78 6.08 -1.48
CA LEU A 47 2.17 5.60 -1.50
C LEU A 47 2.36 4.33 -0.64
N TYR A 48 1.26 3.64 -0.33
CA TYR A 48 1.35 2.42 0.46
C TYR A 48 1.95 1.28 -0.36
N PRO A 49 2.74 0.40 0.28
CA PRO A 49 3.40 -0.72 -0.38
C PRO A 49 2.43 -1.57 -1.21
N GLU A 50 1.24 -1.86 -0.69
CA GLU A 50 0.24 -2.67 -1.41
C GLU A 50 -0.16 -2.06 -2.76
N VAL A 51 -0.27 -0.74 -2.83
CA VAL A 51 -0.63 0.01 -4.04
C VAL A 51 0.53 0.04 -5.05
N ILE A 52 1.77 0.03 -4.55
CA ILE A 52 2.98 0.04 -5.37
C ILE A 52 3.29 -1.33 -5.93
N THR A 53 3.12 -2.40 -5.13
CA THR A 53 3.34 -3.78 -5.57
C THR A 53 2.23 -4.28 -6.49
N GLU A 54 0.97 -3.87 -6.26
CA GLU A 54 -0.18 -4.29 -7.05
C GLU A 54 -1.03 -3.10 -7.53
N PRO A 55 -0.54 -2.30 -8.49
CA PRO A 55 -1.26 -1.14 -9.01
C PRO A 55 -2.56 -1.49 -9.76
N GLY A 56 -2.75 -2.77 -10.13
CA GLY A 56 -3.95 -3.26 -10.80
C GLY A 56 -5.15 -3.44 -9.87
N ASP A 57 -4.92 -3.69 -8.58
CA ASP A 57 -5.99 -3.89 -7.60
C ASP A 57 -6.42 -2.58 -6.95
N ALA A 58 -5.53 -1.57 -6.92
CA ALA A 58 -5.84 -0.22 -6.46
C ALA A 58 -6.95 0.51 -7.27
N LYS A 59 -7.24 0.03 -8.48
CA LYS A 59 -8.26 0.60 -9.39
C LYS A 59 -9.65 -0.04 -9.29
N ARG A 60 -9.84 -1.09 -8.49
CA ARG A 60 -11.12 -1.81 -8.39
C ARG A 60 -12.17 -1.09 -7.57
#